data_AF-A0A7W9ZJK0-F1
#
_entry.id   AF-A0A7W9ZJK0-F1
#
_cell.length_a   1.000
_cell.length_b   1.000
_cell.length_c   1.000
_cell.angle_alpha   90.00
_cell.angle_beta   90.00
_cell.angle_gamma   90.00
#
_symmetry.space_group_name_H-M   'P 1'
#
loop_
_entity.id
_entity.type
_entity.pdbx_description
1 polymer ?
#
loop_
_entity_poly.entity_id
_entity_poly.type
_entity_poly.pdbx_seq_one_letter_code
_entity_poly.pdbx_strand_id
1 'polypeptide(L)'
;MSRMKVLGPKDYQRMPWKNGQGMTTEIARFPADGFGRFQWRVSIADVVSAGAFSAFTGYDRLIACIEGEGMTLTVDGGPPEAVAREAQPFFFSGDAAVTCDLIGGPTRDFNLIVDRARMGGDMIRLRGGENWAGGADDTIVLVYALRGSVQVHTGDAETRLTEDNTARIDGEAVAVTVGPGAEALISVVTVQDTAEDDGEV
;
A
#
# COMPACT_ATOMS: atom_id res chain seq x y z
N MET A 1 -15.54 20.78 -4.84
CA MET A 1 -14.94 20.61 -3.50
C MET A 1 -14.06 19.38 -3.58
N SER A 2 -12.83 19.45 -3.09
CA SER A 2 -11.91 18.31 -3.14
C SER A 2 -12.45 17.12 -2.33
N ARG A 3 -12.21 15.91 -2.84
CA ARG A 3 -12.49 14.60 -2.25
C ARG A 3 -11.30 14.08 -1.44
N MET A 4 -10.37 14.95 -1.04
CA MET A 4 -9.27 14.60 -0.16
C MET A 4 -9.74 14.45 1.30
N LYS A 5 -9.34 13.35 1.93
CA LYS A 5 -9.52 13.08 3.36
C LYS A 5 -8.17 12.75 4.00
N VAL A 6 -7.85 13.39 5.12
CA VAL A 6 -6.67 13.04 5.94
C VAL A 6 -7.08 12.03 7.01
N LEU A 7 -6.29 10.97 7.13
CA LEU A 7 -6.39 9.91 8.13
C LEU A 7 -5.14 9.95 9.00
N GLY A 8 -5.30 9.72 10.30
CA GLY A 8 -4.19 9.57 11.23
C GLY A 8 -4.26 8.26 12.02
N PRO A 9 -3.29 8.01 12.93
CA PRO A 9 -3.21 6.76 13.70
C PRO A 9 -4.50 6.36 14.43
N LYS A 10 -5.32 7.34 14.85
CA LYS A 10 -6.62 7.11 15.50
C LYS A 10 -7.68 6.52 14.58
N ASP A 11 -7.52 6.68 13.27
CA ASP A 11 -8.44 6.21 12.24
C ASP A 11 -8.07 4.80 11.75
N TYR A 12 -6.88 4.30 12.10
CA TYR A 12 -6.38 3.00 11.67
C TYR A 12 -6.89 1.87 12.57
N GLN A 13 -7.15 0.71 11.97
CA GLN A 13 -7.57 -0.48 12.71
C GLN A 13 -6.40 -1.41 12.97
N ARG A 14 -6.09 -1.66 14.25
CA ARG A 14 -4.99 -2.55 14.64
C ARG A 14 -5.51 -3.92 15.04
N MET A 15 -5.02 -4.97 14.40
CA MET A 15 -5.45 -6.36 14.59
C MET A 15 -4.24 -7.27 14.80
N PRO A 16 -4.12 -7.96 15.95
CA PRO A 16 -3.08 -8.97 16.12
C PRO A 16 -3.35 -10.18 15.21
N TRP A 17 -2.28 -10.81 14.72
CA TRP A 17 -2.42 -12.03 13.95
C TRP A 17 -2.84 -13.21 14.83
N LYS A 18 -3.61 -14.15 14.27
CA LYS A 18 -4.10 -15.34 15.01
C LYS A 18 -2.96 -16.20 15.58
N ASN A 19 -1.81 -16.23 14.92
CA ASN A 19 -0.63 -16.98 15.37
C ASN A 19 0.22 -16.24 16.42
N GLY A 20 -0.11 -14.98 16.74
CA GLY A 20 0.66 -14.14 17.65
C GLY A 20 2.02 -13.66 17.12
N GLN A 21 2.33 -13.92 15.85
CA GLN A 21 3.64 -13.61 15.24
C GLN A 21 3.64 -12.28 14.49
N GLY A 22 2.76 -11.36 14.86
CA GLY A 22 2.69 -10.05 14.22
C GLY A 22 1.40 -9.32 14.47
N MET A 23 1.32 -8.14 13.86
CA MET A 23 0.17 -7.26 13.90
C MET A 23 -0.05 -6.64 12.53
N THR A 24 -1.30 -6.42 12.17
CA THR A 24 -1.65 -5.56 11.03
C THR A 24 -2.28 -4.27 11.54
N THR A 25 -1.78 -3.15 11.04
CA THR A 25 -2.42 -1.84 11.14
C THR A 25 -3.04 -1.52 9.79
N GLU A 26 -4.35 -1.65 9.67
CA GLU A 26 -5.09 -1.31 8.46
C GLU A 26 -5.30 0.21 8.39
N ILE A 27 -4.82 0.83 7.30
CA ILE A 27 -4.90 2.28 7.08
C ILE A 27 -6.24 2.64 6.46
N ALA A 28 -6.58 1.92 5.37
CA ALA A 28 -7.84 2.09 4.67
C ALA A 28 -8.12 0.87 3.78
N ARG A 29 -9.40 0.67 3.48
CA ARG A 29 -9.88 -0.38 2.56
C ARG A 29 -11.21 0.02 1.94
N PHE A 30 -11.59 -0.68 0.88
CA PHE A 30 -12.93 -0.58 0.31
C PHE A 30 -13.49 -1.96 -0.05
N PRO A 31 -14.75 -2.28 0.30
CA PRO A 31 -15.62 -1.54 1.23
C PRO A 31 -15.04 -1.47 2.64
N ALA A 32 -15.36 -0.40 3.39
CA ALA A 32 -14.79 -0.14 4.71
C ALA A 32 -15.18 -1.22 5.75
N ASP A 33 -16.38 -1.78 5.62
CA ASP A 33 -16.97 -2.66 6.63
C ASP A 33 -16.94 -4.14 6.19
N GLY A 34 -16.77 -5.05 7.16
CA GLY A 34 -16.94 -6.49 6.98
C GLY A 34 -15.65 -7.33 7.05
N PHE A 35 -15.78 -8.62 7.39
CA PHE A 35 -14.65 -9.56 7.49
C PHE A 35 -14.36 -10.33 6.19
N GLY A 36 -14.78 -9.79 5.04
CA GLY A 36 -14.79 -10.50 3.75
C GLY A 36 -13.91 -9.87 2.67
N ARG A 37 -14.24 -10.21 1.41
CA ARG A 37 -13.56 -9.73 0.21
C ARG A 37 -13.61 -8.19 0.15
N PHE A 38 -12.47 -7.57 -0.04
CA PHE A 38 -12.33 -6.14 -0.33
C PHE A 38 -11.85 -5.93 -1.76
N GLN A 39 -12.12 -4.77 -2.35
CA GLN A 39 -11.60 -4.41 -3.67
C GLN A 39 -10.16 -3.90 -3.57
N TRP A 40 -9.84 -3.18 -2.50
CA TRP A 40 -8.46 -2.82 -2.18
C TRP A 40 -8.29 -2.62 -0.67
N ARG A 41 -7.05 -2.80 -0.20
CA ARG A 41 -6.63 -2.54 1.17
C ARG A 41 -5.21 -2.02 1.21
N VAL A 42 -5.00 -0.95 1.98
CA VAL A 42 -3.70 -0.43 2.36
C VAL A 42 -3.47 -0.67 3.85
N SER A 43 -2.30 -1.23 4.20
CA SER A 43 -2.01 -1.63 5.58
C SER A 43 -0.52 -1.68 5.88
N ILE A 44 -0.15 -1.68 7.15
CA ILE A 44 1.20 -1.93 7.65
C ILE A 44 1.19 -3.26 8.42
N ALA A 45 2.16 -4.11 8.17
CA ALA A 45 2.37 -5.38 8.86
C ALA A 45 3.65 -5.33 9.68
N ASP A 46 3.58 -5.73 10.95
CA ASP A 46 4.77 -5.96 11.79
C ASP A 46 5.15 -7.44 11.67
N VAL A 47 6.30 -7.74 11.05
CA VAL A 47 6.80 -9.10 10.78
C VAL A 47 7.97 -9.39 11.72
N VAL A 48 7.76 -10.27 12.71
CA VAL A 48 8.77 -10.52 13.75
C VAL A 48 9.57 -11.81 13.55
N SER A 49 9.17 -12.66 12.61
CA SER A 49 9.86 -13.91 12.29
C SER A 49 9.67 -14.30 10.83
N ALA A 50 10.64 -15.01 10.27
CA ALA A 50 10.53 -15.66 8.97
C ALA A 50 9.34 -16.62 8.92
N GLY A 51 8.76 -16.80 7.73
CA GLY A 51 7.62 -17.69 7.54
C GLY A 51 6.88 -17.50 6.22
N ALA A 52 5.88 -18.34 6.02
CA ALA A 52 4.99 -18.23 4.87
C ALA A 52 4.01 -17.07 5.03
N PHE A 53 3.78 -16.34 3.95
CA PHE A 53 2.69 -15.36 3.88
C PHE A 53 1.35 -16.06 3.65
N SER A 54 0.29 -15.47 4.19
CA SER A 54 -1.08 -15.89 3.86
C SER A 54 -1.37 -15.62 2.39
N ALA A 55 -2.01 -16.58 1.73
CA ALA A 55 -2.53 -16.41 0.38
C ALA A 55 -3.71 -15.43 0.36
N PHE A 56 -3.78 -14.62 -0.69
CA PHE A 56 -4.90 -13.74 -1.01
C PHE A 56 -5.36 -14.08 -2.43
N THR A 57 -6.06 -15.20 -2.58
CA THR A 57 -6.48 -15.71 -3.90
C THR A 57 -7.32 -14.68 -4.66
N GLY A 58 -6.97 -14.44 -5.93
CA GLY A 58 -7.62 -13.46 -6.81
C GLY A 58 -7.13 -12.02 -6.63
N TYR A 59 -6.16 -11.77 -5.75
CA TYR A 59 -5.60 -10.45 -5.51
C TYR A 59 -4.21 -10.30 -6.13
N ASP A 60 -3.82 -9.06 -6.42
CA ASP A 60 -2.44 -8.66 -6.58
C ASP A 60 -1.94 -7.92 -5.33
N ARG A 61 -0.65 -8.04 -5.03
CA ARG A 61 -0.02 -7.46 -3.84
C ARG A 61 1.23 -6.68 -4.20
N LEU A 62 1.37 -5.50 -3.58
CA LEU A 62 2.59 -4.72 -3.58
C LEU A 62 3.02 -4.51 -2.14
N ILE A 63 4.30 -4.74 -1.86
CA ILE A 63 4.89 -4.65 -0.51
C ILE A 63 6.14 -3.79 -0.51
N ALA A 64 6.31 -2.98 0.52
CA ALA A 64 7.50 -2.16 0.71
C ALA A 64 7.95 -2.23 2.17
N CYS A 65 9.21 -2.58 2.42
CA CYS A 65 9.78 -2.53 3.76
C CYS A 65 9.93 -1.07 4.21
N ILE A 66 9.36 -0.69 5.35
CA ILE A 66 9.35 0.68 5.88
C ILE A 66 10.10 0.83 7.21
N GLU A 67 10.43 -0.27 7.87
CA GLU A 67 11.31 -0.32 9.05
C GLU A 67 12.04 -1.68 9.09
N GLY A 68 13.24 -1.72 9.67
CA GLY A 68 14.14 -2.88 9.64
C GLY A 68 15.10 -2.86 8.44
N GLU A 69 15.94 -3.88 8.30
CA GLU A 69 16.91 -3.98 7.17
C GLU A 69 16.25 -4.47 5.87
N GLY A 70 15.08 -5.11 5.98
CA GLY A 70 14.35 -5.71 4.87
C GLY A 70 14.23 -7.21 4.98
N MET A 71 13.70 -7.80 3.90
CA MET A 71 13.41 -9.23 3.80
C MET A 71 13.77 -9.75 2.41
N THR A 72 13.93 -11.06 2.29
CA THR A 72 13.96 -11.76 1.00
C THR A 72 12.67 -12.56 0.83
N LEU A 73 12.03 -12.40 -0.33
CA LEU A 73 10.82 -13.12 -0.69
C LEU A 73 11.14 -14.20 -1.71
N THR A 74 10.67 -15.42 -1.47
CA THR A 74 10.68 -16.51 -2.44
C THR A 74 9.25 -16.71 -2.94
N VAL A 75 9.02 -16.46 -4.22
CA VAL A 75 7.69 -16.56 -4.86
C VAL A 75 7.65 -17.84 -5.71
N ASP A 76 6.68 -18.71 -5.43
CA ASP A 76 6.46 -20.00 -6.12
C ASP A 76 7.72 -20.88 -6.22
N GLY A 77 8.56 -20.84 -5.18
CA GLY A 77 9.80 -21.60 -5.11
C GLY A 77 10.91 -21.11 -6.05
N GLY A 78 10.74 -19.92 -6.64
CA GLY A 78 11.75 -19.26 -7.46
C GLY A 78 12.97 -18.77 -6.68
N PRO A 79 13.91 -18.05 -7.33
CA PRO A 79 15.02 -17.43 -6.65
C PRO A 79 14.54 -16.40 -5.61
N PRO A 80 15.19 -16.29 -4.43
CA PRO A 80 14.87 -15.25 -3.46
C PRO A 80 15.16 -13.85 -3.99
N GLU A 81 14.22 -12.93 -3.82
CA GLU A 81 14.33 -11.53 -4.22
C GLU A 81 14.34 -10.61 -3.00
N ALA A 82 15.29 -9.67 -2.94
CA ALA A 82 15.46 -8.79 -1.80
C ALA A 82 14.52 -7.58 -1.86
N VAL A 83 13.67 -7.44 -0.84
CA VAL A 83 12.87 -6.25 -0.55
C VAL A 83 13.55 -5.49 0.60
N ALA A 84 14.67 -4.86 0.27
CA ALA A 84 15.44 -4.06 1.23
C ALA A 84 14.64 -2.81 1.66
N ARG A 85 14.96 -2.27 2.84
CA ARG A 85 14.33 -1.04 3.36
C ARG A 85 14.31 0.13 2.39
N GLU A 86 15.36 0.24 1.57
CA GLU A 86 15.53 1.35 0.64
C GLU A 86 15.01 1.05 -0.77
N ALA A 87 14.47 -0.14 -1.01
CA ALA A 87 13.97 -0.55 -2.31
C ALA A 87 12.62 0.11 -2.66
N GLN A 88 12.34 0.16 -3.95
CA GLN A 88 10.98 0.40 -4.45
C GLN A 88 10.07 -0.78 -4.09
N PRO A 89 8.74 -0.57 -4.06
CA PRO A 89 7.79 -1.63 -3.76
C PRO A 89 7.93 -2.85 -4.68
N PHE A 90 7.77 -4.02 -4.10
CA PHE A 90 7.85 -5.31 -4.78
C PHE A 90 6.45 -5.85 -5.07
N PHE A 91 6.21 -6.23 -6.32
CA PHE A 91 4.94 -6.80 -6.77
C PHE A 91 4.99 -8.33 -6.73
N PHE A 92 3.88 -8.95 -6.31
CA PHE A 92 3.65 -10.39 -6.50
C PHE A 92 2.14 -10.70 -6.54
N SER A 93 1.81 -11.81 -7.20
CA SER A 93 0.44 -12.34 -7.20
C SER A 93 0.05 -12.82 -5.80
N GLY A 94 -1.15 -12.48 -5.35
CA GLY A 94 -1.74 -13.00 -4.10
C GLY A 94 -2.09 -14.49 -4.18
N ASP A 95 -2.10 -15.08 -5.38
CA ASP A 95 -2.27 -16.52 -5.60
C ASP A 95 -0.99 -17.32 -5.32
N ALA A 96 0.17 -16.65 -5.34
CA ALA A 96 1.47 -17.30 -5.25
C ALA A 96 1.76 -17.83 -3.83
N ALA A 97 2.51 -18.93 -3.77
CA ALA A 97 3.11 -19.39 -2.52
C ALA A 97 4.34 -18.53 -2.21
N VAL A 98 4.27 -17.74 -1.14
CA VAL A 98 5.36 -16.82 -0.75
C VAL A 98 5.92 -17.17 0.61
N THR A 99 7.23 -17.37 0.68
CA THR A 99 7.98 -17.44 1.94
C THR A 99 8.86 -16.21 2.10
N CYS A 100 8.96 -15.73 3.33
CA CYS A 100 9.74 -14.56 3.71
C CYS A 100 10.82 -14.95 4.71
N ASP A 101 12.06 -14.56 4.42
CA ASP A 101 13.18 -14.61 5.34
C ASP A 101 13.64 -13.18 5.67
N LEU A 102 13.91 -12.91 6.94
CA LEU A 102 14.30 -11.59 7.42
C LEU A 102 15.81 -11.40 7.26
N ILE A 103 16.25 -10.29 6.66
CA ILE A 103 17.68 -10.03 6.39
C ILE A 103 18.43 -9.70 7.70
N GLY A 104 17.84 -8.85 8.53
CA GLY A 104 18.48 -8.29 9.73
C GLY A 104 17.60 -8.29 10.99
N GLY A 105 16.53 -9.08 11.01
CA GLY A 105 15.56 -9.13 12.11
C GLY A 105 14.19 -8.55 11.74
N PRO A 106 13.34 -8.22 12.72
CA PRO A 106 11.97 -7.79 12.50
C PRO A 106 11.85 -6.62 11.53
N THR A 107 10.80 -6.64 10.71
CA THR A 107 10.47 -5.56 9.76
C THR A 107 9.08 -5.01 10.02
N ARG A 108 8.85 -3.79 9.51
CA ARG A 108 7.50 -3.27 9.28
C ARG A 108 7.33 -3.04 7.80
N ASP A 109 6.22 -3.50 7.25
CA ASP A 109 6.02 -3.55 5.81
C ASP A 109 4.68 -2.92 5.42
N PHE A 110 4.75 -1.94 4.51
CA PHE A 110 3.58 -1.31 3.93
C PHE A 110 3.08 -2.16 2.76
N ASN A 111 1.78 -2.42 2.72
CA ASN A 111 1.13 -3.32 1.79
C ASN A 111 -0.03 -2.62 1.08
N LEU A 112 -0.08 -2.76 -0.24
CA LEU A 112 -1.27 -2.57 -1.06
C LEU A 112 -1.72 -3.94 -1.56
N ILE A 113 -3.01 -4.23 -1.41
CA ILE A 113 -3.63 -5.45 -1.91
C ILE A 113 -4.85 -5.04 -2.73
N VAL A 114 -4.97 -5.49 -3.98
CA VAL A 114 -6.05 -5.11 -4.91
C VAL A 114 -6.70 -6.34 -5.52
N ASP A 115 -8.03 -6.32 -5.62
CA ASP A 115 -8.81 -7.36 -6.31
C ASP A 115 -8.58 -7.23 -7.80
N ARG A 116 -7.73 -8.10 -8.34
CA ARG A 116 -7.20 -8.01 -9.72
C ARG A 116 -8.29 -8.00 -10.79
N ALA A 117 -9.46 -8.58 -10.48
CA ALA A 117 -10.58 -8.63 -11.43
C ALA A 117 -11.34 -7.30 -11.55
N ARG A 118 -11.06 -6.33 -10.67
CA ARG A 118 -11.80 -5.06 -10.56
C ARG A 118 -10.90 -3.84 -10.55
N MET A 119 -9.68 -4.00 -10.04
CA MET A 119 -8.79 -2.89 -9.75
C MET A 119 -7.37 -3.22 -10.19
N GLY A 120 -6.67 -2.22 -10.71
CA GLY A 120 -5.22 -2.19 -10.80
C GLY A 120 -4.61 -1.55 -9.55
N GLY A 121 -3.34 -1.88 -9.27
CA GLY A 121 -2.59 -1.31 -8.15
C GLY A 121 -1.15 -1.01 -8.54
N ASP A 122 -0.69 0.18 -8.17
CA ASP A 122 0.71 0.59 -8.26
C ASP A 122 1.15 1.23 -6.94
N MET A 123 2.45 1.17 -6.65
CA MET A 123 3.02 1.75 -5.45
C MET A 123 4.39 2.35 -5.73
N ILE A 124 4.59 3.58 -5.27
CA ILE A 124 5.81 4.34 -5.47
C ILE A 124 6.35 4.79 -4.12
N ARG A 125 7.66 4.58 -3.89
CA ARG A 125 8.39 5.22 -2.79
C ARG A 125 9.03 6.51 -3.27
N LEU A 126 8.79 7.59 -2.53
CA LEU A 126 9.44 8.88 -2.72
C LEU A 126 10.30 9.27 -1.52
N ARG A 127 11.37 10.00 -1.81
CA ARG A 127 12.38 10.50 -0.88
C ARG A 127 12.54 12.01 -1.00
N GLY A 128 13.24 12.60 -0.04
CA GLY A 128 13.43 14.05 0.02
C GLY A 128 14.01 14.62 -1.27
N GLY A 129 13.30 15.62 -1.82
CA GLY A 129 13.61 16.27 -3.09
C GLY A 129 12.89 15.66 -4.30
N GLU A 130 12.25 14.50 -4.15
CA GLU A 130 11.45 13.88 -5.20
C GLU A 130 10.01 14.42 -5.20
N ASN A 131 9.40 14.40 -6.38
CA ASN A 131 8.03 14.78 -6.60
C ASN A 131 7.32 13.68 -7.39
N TRP A 132 6.00 13.62 -7.24
CA TRP A 132 5.16 12.77 -8.06
C TRP A 132 3.90 13.53 -8.44
N ALA A 133 3.39 13.26 -9.63
CA ALA A 133 2.09 13.73 -10.08
C ALA A 133 1.37 12.58 -10.79
N GLY A 134 0.08 12.47 -10.56
CA GLY A 134 -0.75 11.43 -11.13
C GLY A 134 -2.19 11.58 -10.65
N GLY A 135 -2.91 10.47 -10.58
CA GLY A 135 -4.34 10.48 -10.26
C GLY A 135 -5.19 10.97 -11.44
N ALA A 136 -6.40 10.44 -11.49
CA ALA A 136 -7.44 10.70 -12.47
C ALA A 136 -8.81 10.33 -11.86
N ASP A 137 -9.88 10.59 -12.60
CA ASP A 137 -11.28 10.38 -12.16
C ASP A 137 -11.59 8.93 -11.75
N ASP A 138 -10.86 7.96 -12.31
CA ASP A 138 -10.98 6.52 -12.10
C ASP A 138 -9.99 5.96 -11.05
N THR A 139 -9.27 6.84 -10.35
CA THR A 139 -8.24 6.43 -9.38
C THR A 139 -8.59 6.76 -7.94
N ILE A 140 -8.08 5.96 -7.01
CA ILE A 140 -7.92 6.30 -5.60
C ILE A 140 -6.43 6.38 -5.31
N VAL A 141 -5.97 7.55 -4.85
CA VAL A 141 -4.58 7.77 -4.46
C VAL A 141 -4.49 7.87 -2.93
N LEU A 142 -3.60 7.08 -2.33
CA LEU A 142 -3.25 7.19 -0.92
C LEU A 142 -1.78 7.61 -0.78
N VAL A 143 -1.54 8.73 -0.10
CA VAL A 143 -0.19 9.23 0.20
C VAL A 143 0.06 9.06 1.69
N TYR A 144 0.93 8.13 2.07
CA TYR A 144 1.34 7.89 3.45
C TYR A 144 2.69 8.57 3.72
N ALA A 145 2.72 9.48 4.70
CA ALA A 145 3.95 10.12 5.15
C ALA A 145 4.70 9.20 6.11
N LEU A 146 5.75 8.56 5.61
CA LEU A 146 6.54 7.61 6.39
C LEU A 146 7.47 8.30 7.39
N ARG A 147 8.04 9.46 7.01
CA ARG A 147 8.79 10.31 7.94
C ARG A 147 8.83 11.74 7.43
N GLY A 148 9.03 12.69 8.33
CA GLY A 148 9.17 14.10 7.99
C GLY A 148 7.87 14.69 7.46
N SER A 149 7.98 15.58 6.47
CA SER A 149 6.89 16.40 5.97
C SER A 149 6.66 16.19 4.49
N VAL A 150 5.43 15.87 4.12
CA VAL A 150 5.01 15.63 2.74
C VAL A 150 3.88 16.59 2.37
N GLN A 151 4.04 17.31 1.27
CA GLN A 151 3.03 18.25 0.79
C GLN A 151 2.19 17.57 -0.29
N VAL A 152 0.86 17.64 -0.18
CA VAL A 152 -0.09 17.01 -1.11
C VAL A 152 -1.05 18.07 -1.62
N HIS A 153 -1.20 18.14 -2.93
CA HIS A 153 -2.09 19.08 -3.62
C HIS A 153 -3.08 18.33 -4.50
N THR A 154 -4.34 18.78 -4.52
CA THR A 154 -5.36 18.33 -5.47
C THR A 154 -6.30 19.50 -5.80
N GLY A 155 -6.42 19.84 -7.09
CA GLY A 155 -7.10 21.06 -7.54
C GLY A 155 -6.59 22.29 -6.76
N ASP A 156 -7.49 23.00 -6.09
CA ASP A 156 -7.17 24.15 -5.24
C ASP A 156 -6.92 23.80 -3.76
N ALA A 157 -7.00 22.52 -3.39
CA ALA A 157 -6.78 22.06 -2.02
C ALA A 157 -5.32 21.61 -1.81
N GLU A 158 -4.78 21.96 -0.65
CA GLU A 158 -3.45 21.56 -0.21
C GLU A 158 -3.50 21.03 1.23
N THR A 159 -2.69 20.03 1.54
CA THR A 159 -2.44 19.61 2.91
C THR A 159 -0.98 19.21 3.13
N ARG A 160 -0.53 19.39 4.37
CA ARG A 160 0.77 18.95 4.85
C ARG A 160 0.58 17.72 5.71
N LEU A 161 1.10 16.58 5.26
CA LEU A 161 1.14 15.37 6.05
C LEU A 161 2.39 15.35 6.93
N THR A 162 2.18 14.99 8.19
CA THR A 162 3.22 14.59 9.13
C THR A 162 3.31 13.08 9.20
N GLU A 163 4.41 12.57 9.76
CA GLU A 163 4.65 11.15 10.01
C GLU A 163 3.40 10.39 10.50
N ASP A 164 3.22 9.18 9.98
CA ASP A 164 2.09 8.27 10.21
C ASP A 164 0.71 8.76 9.76
N ASN A 165 0.60 9.92 9.09
CA ASN A 165 -0.65 10.39 8.52
C ASN A 165 -0.74 10.03 7.03
N THR A 166 -1.97 9.82 6.57
CA THR A 166 -2.29 9.46 5.19
C THR A 166 -3.26 10.47 4.59
N ALA A 167 -3.01 10.98 3.39
CA ALA A 167 -4.05 11.60 2.57
C ALA A 167 -4.65 10.54 1.64
N ARG A 168 -5.97 10.41 1.63
CA ARG A 168 -6.73 9.67 0.61
C ARG A 168 -7.41 10.66 -0.31
N ILE A 169 -7.25 10.47 -1.62
CA ILE A 169 -7.86 11.30 -2.65
C ILE A 169 -8.59 10.37 -3.62
N ASP A 170 -9.88 10.60 -3.83
CA ASP A 170 -10.74 9.78 -4.70
C ASP A 170 -11.13 10.56 -5.97
N GLY A 171 -10.68 10.09 -7.13
CA GLY A 171 -11.11 10.59 -8.44
C GLY A 171 -10.62 12.00 -8.76
N GLU A 172 -9.38 12.35 -8.40
CA GLU A 172 -8.79 13.66 -8.67
C GLU A 172 -7.30 13.54 -9.02
N ALA A 173 -6.80 14.51 -9.78
CA ALA A 173 -5.37 14.66 -10.02
C ALA A 173 -4.65 15.13 -8.75
N VAL A 174 -3.52 14.50 -8.44
CA VAL A 174 -2.74 14.71 -7.21
C VAL A 174 -1.30 15.06 -7.57
N ALA A 175 -0.73 16.04 -6.86
CA ALA A 175 0.69 16.32 -6.85
C ALA A 175 1.27 16.19 -5.44
N VAL A 176 2.40 15.50 -5.33
CA VAL A 176 3.10 15.22 -4.07
C VAL A 176 4.52 15.77 -4.15
N THR A 177 4.91 16.52 -3.12
CA THR A 177 6.29 17.01 -2.93
C THR A 177 6.83 16.49 -1.61
N VAL A 178 7.97 15.83 -1.65
CA VAL A 178 8.63 15.29 -0.45
C VAL A 178 9.76 16.22 -0.03
N GLY A 179 9.65 16.79 1.17
CA GLY A 179 10.66 17.70 1.71
C GLY A 179 12.00 17.00 1.99
N PRO A 180 13.12 17.74 2.10
CA PRO A 180 14.42 17.15 2.43
C PRO A 180 14.36 16.29 3.71
N GLY A 181 14.91 15.08 3.65
CA GLY A 181 14.89 14.11 4.76
C GLY A 181 13.52 13.47 5.04
N ALA A 182 12.48 13.80 4.27
CA ALA A 182 11.18 13.14 4.34
C ALA A 182 11.10 11.92 3.41
N GLU A 183 10.12 11.06 3.65
CA GLU A 183 9.86 9.88 2.85
C GLU A 183 8.34 9.62 2.80
N ALA A 184 7.85 9.19 1.64
CA ALA A 184 6.45 8.89 1.43
C ALA A 184 6.26 7.60 0.64
N LEU A 185 5.14 6.91 0.88
CA LEU A 185 4.64 5.90 -0.03
C LEU A 185 3.34 6.39 -0.67
N ILE A 186 3.26 6.22 -1.99
CA ILE A 186 2.08 6.52 -2.79
C ILE A 186 1.51 5.19 -3.24
N SER A 187 0.25 4.91 -2.90
CA SER A 187 -0.54 3.83 -3.48
C SER A 187 -1.51 4.42 -4.49
N VAL A 188 -1.47 3.91 -5.72
CA VAL A 188 -2.42 4.27 -6.77
C VAL A 188 -3.28 3.05 -7.03
N VAL A 189 -4.58 3.19 -6.83
CA VAL A 189 -5.55 2.14 -7.15
C VAL A 189 -6.39 2.64 -8.30
N THR A 190 -6.44 1.90 -9.40
CA THR A 190 -7.19 2.29 -10.61
C THR A 190 -8.38 1.36 -10.76
N VAL A 191 -9.57 1.91 -10.98
CA VAL A 191 -10.75 1.12 -11.35
C VAL A 191 -10.50 0.54 -12.74
N GLN A 192 -10.61 -0.77 -12.90
CA GLN A 192 -10.61 -1.36 -14.22
C GLN A 192 -12.02 -1.25 -14.79
N ASP A 193 -12.13 -0.78 -16.03
CA ASP A 193 -13.33 -1.02 -16.82
C ASP A 193 -13.47 -2.54 -16.96
N THR A 194 -14.38 -3.12 -16.18
CA THR A 194 -14.87 -4.45 -16.49
C THR A 194 -15.58 -4.30 -17.81
N ALA A 195 -14.97 -4.76 -18.91
CA ALA A 195 -15.73 -4.99 -20.13
C ALA A 195 -16.98 -5.78 -19.70
N GLU A 196 -18.14 -5.17 -19.90
CA GLU A 196 -19.41 -5.85 -19.69
C GLU A 196 -19.31 -7.17 -20.43
N ASP A 197 -19.54 -8.26 -19.71
CA ASP A 197 -19.77 -9.56 -20.32
C ASP A 197 -21.06 -9.39 -21.13
N ASP A 198 -20.90 -8.97 -22.39
CA ASP A 198 -21.91 -9.02 -23.44
C ASP A 198 -22.23 -10.50 -23.73
N GLY A 199 -22.80 -11.16 -22.72
CA GLY A 199 -23.50 -12.41 -22.84
C GLY A 199 -24.86 -12.12 -23.47
N GLU A 200 -24.87 -11.83 -24.77
CA GLU A 200 -26.05 -11.98 -25.61
C GLU A 200 -26.62 -13.40 -25.45
N VAL A 201 -27.86 -13.43 -24.95
CA VAL A 201 -29.01 -14.31 -25.24
C VAL A 201 -28.74 -15.78 -25.63
#